data_AF-J9D714-F1
#
_entry.id   AF-J9D714-F1
#
_cell.length_a   1.000
_cell.length_b   1.000
_cell.length_c   1.000
_cell.angle_alpha   90.00
_cell.angle_beta   90.00
_cell.angle_gamma   90.00
#
_symmetry.space_group_name_H-M   'P 1'
#
loop_
_entity.id
_entity.type
_entity.pdbx_description
1 polymer ?
#
loop_
_entity_poly.entity_id
_entity_poly.type
_entity_poly.pdbx_seq_one_letter_code
_entity_poly.pdbx_strand_id
1 'polypeptide(L)'
;MSEEIHIGSAIRLLIENHQKHTTTQKKQLKSKYRPADINQFLKGIDTALNTFKLQLVGIDKKNNVSSYLESEKLTITKRIRKSDTEKIDENHYVTIFDNNSMECILNHLETKIKKWNSVEDEVNSYLNENFSKMIIVFAIIYLEGENIEITLLKEMLDECGIFFGEKEIDAMISDLKMKGYISIIKVEDITYVKFGWYFKAALPNFNLAKIFKIMDIHERSLTSKKTKQKR
;
A
#
# COMPACT_ATOMS: atom_id res chain seq x y z
N MET A 1 -33.43 -0.98 5.43
CA MET A 1 -32.11 -0.76 4.79
C MET A 1 -31.34 -2.06 4.93
N SER A 2 -30.74 -2.58 3.86
CA SER A 2 -29.98 -3.83 3.94
C SER A 2 -28.70 -3.61 4.76
N GLU A 3 -28.37 -4.58 5.61
CA GLU A 3 -27.20 -4.56 6.50
C GLU A 3 -25.89 -4.33 5.73
N GLU A 4 -25.83 -4.77 4.47
CA GLU A 4 -24.71 -4.56 3.55
C GLU A 4 -24.39 -3.08 3.29
N ILE A 5 -25.41 -2.22 3.14
CA ILE A 5 -25.22 -0.77 2.94
C ILE A 5 -24.52 -0.15 4.16
N HIS A 6 -24.86 -0.64 5.36
CA HIS A 6 -24.23 -0.19 6.60
C HIS A 6 -22.79 -0.68 6.74
N ILE A 7 -22.47 -1.90 6.29
CA ILE A 7 -21.10 -2.44 6.28
C ILE A 7 -20.19 -1.57 5.41
N GLY A 8 -20.58 -1.29 4.16
CA GLY A 8 -19.79 -0.44 3.26
C GLY A 8 -19.56 0.97 3.83
N SER A 9 -20.61 1.54 4.41
CA SER A 9 -20.54 2.86 5.07
C SER A 9 -19.64 2.86 6.31
N ALA A 10 -19.59 1.76 7.07
CA ALA A 10 -18.73 1.60 8.23
C ALA A 10 -17.25 1.41 7.84
N ILE A 11 -16.98 0.67 6.77
CA ILE A 11 -15.62 0.54 6.20
C ILE A 11 -15.09 1.90 5.80
N ARG A 12 -15.89 2.72 5.11
CA ARG A 12 -15.50 4.08 4.75
C ARG A 12 -15.09 4.92 5.98
N LEU A 13 -15.87 4.85 7.05
CA LEU A 13 -15.54 5.54 8.31
C LEU A 13 -14.23 5.03 8.92
N LEU A 14 -13.99 3.71 8.92
CA LEU A 14 -12.74 3.11 9.39
C LEU A 14 -11.53 3.61 8.57
N ILE A 15 -11.66 3.68 7.26
CA ILE A 15 -10.62 4.20 6.36
C ILE A 15 -10.36 5.68 6.64
N GLU A 16 -11.40 6.51 6.77
CA GLU A 16 -11.29 7.94 7.08
C GLU A 16 -10.58 8.18 8.43
N ASN A 17 -10.90 7.39 9.46
CA ASN A 17 -10.23 7.48 10.75
C ASN A 17 -8.77 7.00 10.68
N HIS A 18 -8.51 5.92 9.94
CA HIS A 18 -7.16 5.40 9.73
C HIS A 18 -6.26 6.41 9.00
N GLN A 19 -6.78 7.10 7.98
CA GLN A 19 -6.07 8.18 7.27
C GLN A 19 -5.68 9.34 8.18
N LYS A 20 -6.43 9.56 9.26
CA LYS A 20 -6.16 10.59 10.28
C LYS A 20 -5.30 10.05 11.43
N HIS A 21 -4.78 8.83 11.33
CA HIS A 21 -4.08 8.12 12.40
C HIS A 21 -4.90 8.02 13.70
N THR A 22 -6.22 7.86 13.57
CA THR A 22 -7.15 7.71 14.70
C THR A 22 -7.83 6.34 14.68
N THR A 23 -8.23 5.87 15.86
CA THR A 23 -8.99 4.63 16.01
C THR A 23 -10.49 4.92 15.99
N THR A 24 -11.27 3.98 15.47
CA THR A 24 -12.74 4.04 15.51
C THR A 24 -13.24 3.38 16.78
N GLN A 25 -14.10 4.05 17.54
CA GLN A 25 -14.70 3.44 18.72
C GLN A 25 -15.83 2.49 18.33
N LYS A 26 -15.90 1.30 18.93
CA LYS A 26 -17.02 0.36 18.75
C LYS A 26 -18.35 1.01 19.13
N LYS A 27 -18.36 1.86 20.16
CA LYS A 27 -19.53 2.68 20.55
C LYS A 27 -20.01 3.59 19.42
N GLN A 28 -19.10 4.20 18.65
CA GLN A 28 -19.43 5.07 17.52
C GLN A 28 -20.12 4.29 16.39
N LEU A 29 -19.64 3.08 16.10
CA LEU A 29 -20.29 2.19 15.12
C LEU A 29 -21.68 1.78 15.61
N LYS A 30 -21.80 1.40 16.89
CA LYS A 30 -23.08 1.01 17.50
C LYS A 30 -24.10 2.15 17.45
N SER A 31 -23.71 3.38 17.78
CA SER A 31 -24.62 4.52 17.75
C SER A 31 -25.03 4.95 16.34
N LYS A 32 -24.09 4.91 15.38
CA LYS A 32 -24.30 5.41 14.02
C LYS A 32 -25.10 4.44 13.15
N TYR A 33 -24.81 3.14 13.25
CA TYR A 33 -25.42 2.12 12.38
C TYR A 33 -26.47 1.27 13.09
N ARG A 34 -26.52 1.29 14.43
CA ARG A 34 -27.49 0.57 15.26
C ARG A 34 -27.65 -0.91 14.87
N PRO A 35 -26.55 -1.68 14.72
CA PRO A 35 -26.66 -3.09 14.40
C PRO A 35 -27.36 -3.86 15.52
N ALA A 36 -28.15 -4.87 15.16
CA ALA A 36 -28.81 -5.76 16.13
C ALA A 36 -27.78 -6.55 16.96
N ASP A 37 -26.76 -7.10 16.28
CA ASP A 37 -25.58 -7.69 16.91
C ASP A 37 -24.32 -6.99 16.39
N ILE A 38 -23.64 -6.26 17.28
CA ILE A 38 -22.39 -5.57 16.95
C ILE A 38 -21.28 -6.55 16.54
N ASN A 39 -21.22 -7.75 17.11
CA ASN A 39 -20.16 -8.70 16.81
C ASN A 39 -20.33 -9.31 15.43
N GLN A 40 -21.56 -9.66 15.04
CA GLN A 40 -21.87 -10.09 13.69
C GLN A 40 -21.59 -8.98 12.67
N PHE A 41 -21.95 -7.74 12.99
CA PHE A 41 -21.65 -6.59 12.14
C PHE A 41 -20.14 -6.39 11.93
N LEU A 42 -19.33 -6.50 12.99
CA LEU A 42 -17.87 -6.43 12.88
C LEU A 42 -17.26 -7.59 12.06
N LYS A 43 -17.81 -8.81 12.17
CA LYS A 43 -17.40 -9.93 11.32
C LYS A 43 -17.71 -9.67 9.84
N GLY A 44 -18.85 -9.05 9.55
CA GLY A 44 -19.22 -8.62 8.20
C GLY A 44 -18.23 -7.60 7.63
N ILE A 45 -17.84 -6.60 8.45
CA ILE A 45 -16.80 -5.63 8.11
C ILE A 45 -15.46 -6.31 7.84
N ASP A 46 -15.00 -7.19 8.73
CA ASP A 46 -13.72 -7.90 8.54
C ASP A 46 -13.74 -8.76 7.27
N THR A 47 -14.83 -9.48 7.02
CA THR A 47 -15.01 -10.30 5.80
C THR A 47 -14.93 -9.44 4.54
N ALA A 48 -15.58 -8.28 4.53
CA ALA A 48 -15.52 -7.35 3.41
C ALA A 48 -14.11 -6.75 3.22
N LEU A 49 -13.43 -6.38 4.31
CA LEU A 49 -12.03 -5.90 4.28
C LEU A 49 -11.05 -6.94 3.73
N ASN A 50 -11.31 -8.23 3.98
CA ASN A 50 -10.47 -9.32 3.51
C ASN A 50 -10.39 -9.40 1.98
N THR A 51 -11.42 -8.96 1.26
CA THR A 51 -11.40 -8.88 -0.22
C THR A 51 -10.33 -7.91 -0.73
N PHE A 52 -9.94 -6.92 0.08
CA PHE A 52 -8.90 -5.94 -0.20
C PHE A 52 -7.56 -6.26 0.47
N LYS A 53 -7.37 -7.47 1.01
CA LYS A 53 -6.19 -7.87 1.79
C LYS A 53 -5.95 -6.97 3.03
N LEU A 54 -7.01 -6.40 3.56
CA LEU A 54 -7.03 -5.69 4.83
C LEU A 54 -7.65 -6.60 5.90
N GLN A 55 -7.45 -6.26 7.16
CA GLN A 55 -8.10 -6.90 8.30
C GLN A 55 -8.49 -5.86 9.34
N LEU A 56 -9.59 -6.12 10.04
CA LEU A 56 -10.00 -5.34 11.19
C LEU A 56 -9.24 -5.84 12.42
N VAL A 57 -8.66 -4.93 13.19
CA VAL A 57 -7.99 -5.28 14.45
C VAL A 57 -8.48 -4.40 15.60
N GLY A 58 -8.46 -4.98 16.78
CA GLY A 58 -8.74 -4.26 18.02
C GLY A 58 -7.47 -3.61 18.57
N ILE A 59 -7.65 -2.53 19.33
CA ILE A 59 -6.61 -1.91 20.12
C ILE A 59 -7.04 -1.91 21.58
N ASP A 60 -6.23 -2.53 22.44
CA ASP A 60 -6.49 -2.61 23.88
C ASP A 60 -6.20 -1.28 24.61
N LYS A 61 -6.38 -1.28 25.94
CA LYS A 61 -6.11 -0.09 26.78
C LYS A 61 -4.62 0.29 26.84
N LYS A 62 -3.72 -0.65 26.55
CA LYS A 62 -2.26 -0.49 26.53
C LYS A 62 -1.75 -0.16 25.12
N ASN A 63 -2.64 0.09 24.16
CA ASN A 63 -2.35 0.30 22.74
C ASN A 63 -1.72 -0.91 22.01
N ASN A 64 -1.90 -2.12 22.53
CA ASN A 64 -1.49 -3.33 21.81
C ASN A 64 -2.59 -3.78 20.84
N VAL A 65 -2.17 -4.50 19.80
CA VAL A 65 -3.08 -5.15 18.86
C VAL A 65 -3.75 -6.34 19.55
N SER A 66 -5.07 -6.40 19.48
CA SER A 66 -5.90 -7.42 20.11
C SER A 66 -7.06 -7.82 19.19
N SER A 67 -7.85 -8.82 19.63
CA SER A 67 -9.06 -9.21 18.92
C SER A 67 -10.05 -8.03 18.80
N TYR A 68 -10.55 -7.76 17.59
CA TYR A 68 -11.55 -6.72 17.36
C TYR A 68 -12.89 -7.01 18.07
N LEU A 69 -13.15 -8.27 18.43
CA LEU A 69 -14.36 -8.67 19.16
C LEU A 69 -14.32 -8.21 20.62
N GLU A 70 -13.14 -8.17 21.24
CA GLU A 70 -12.96 -7.84 22.66
C GLU A 70 -12.58 -6.37 22.88
N SER A 71 -12.22 -5.67 21.81
CA SER A 71 -11.68 -4.31 21.89
C SER A 71 -12.75 -3.25 21.70
N GLU A 72 -12.60 -2.14 22.42
CA GLU A 72 -13.45 -0.94 22.28
C GLU A 72 -12.96 0.01 21.19
N LYS A 73 -11.66 -0.03 20.86
CA LYS A 73 -11.05 0.72 19.77
C LYS A 73 -10.72 -0.22 18.62
N LEU A 74 -11.00 0.23 17.41
CA LEU A 74 -10.86 -0.54 16.18
C LEU A 74 -9.97 0.23 15.20
N THR A 75 -9.15 -0.48 14.45
CA THR A 75 -8.40 0.07 13.32
C THR A 75 -8.31 -0.98 12.21
N ILE A 76 -7.88 -0.54 11.04
CA ILE A 76 -7.60 -1.41 9.90
C ILE A 76 -6.10 -1.57 9.73
N THR A 77 -5.67 -2.76 9.33
CA THR A 77 -4.28 -3.02 8.98
C THR A 77 -4.22 -3.95 7.77
N LYS A 78 -3.04 -4.07 7.14
CA LYS A 78 -2.82 -5.03 6.07
C LYS A 78 -2.84 -6.44 6.66
N ARG A 79 -3.52 -7.37 5.98
CA ARG A 79 -3.50 -8.77 6.36
C ARG A 79 -2.14 -9.37 5.97
N ILE A 80 -1.33 -9.70 6.97
CA ILE A 80 -0.10 -10.47 6.81
C ILE A 80 -0.50 -11.94 6.72
N ARG A 81 -0.05 -12.68 5.69
CA ARG A 81 -0.39 -14.10 5.58
C ARG A 81 0.41 -14.87 6.62
N LYS A 82 -0.22 -15.88 7.26
CA LYS A 82 0.48 -16.73 8.25
C LYS A 82 1.71 -17.45 7.68
N SER A 83 1.72 -17.72 6.37
CA SER A 83 2.89 -18.27 5.65
C SER A 83 4.12 -17.36 5.67
N ASP A 84 3.95 -16.07 5.97
CA ASP A 84 5.03 -15.08 6.03
C ASP A 84 5.60 -14.96 7.46
N THR A 85 5.01 -15.65 8.45
CA THR A 85 5.28 -15.51 9.90
C THR A 85 5.80 -16.78 10.59
N GLU A 86 6.01 -17.91 9.88
CA GLU A 86 6.52 -19.17 10.48
C GLU A 86 7.97 -19.11 11.03
N LYS A 87 8.53 -17.91 11.28
CA LYS A 87 9.82 -17.71 11.95
C LYS A 87 9.83 -16.62 13.02
N ILE A 88 8.69 -16.23 13.58
CA ILE A 88 8.67 -15.20 14.64
C ILE A 88 7.96 -15.76 15.88
N ASP A 89 8.76 -16.04 16.90
CA ASP A 89 8.35 -16.55 18.23
C ASP A 89 7.21 -15.74 18.87
N GLU A 90 6.34 -16.46 19.58
CA GLU A 90 5.03 -16.03 20.09
C GLU A 90 5.05 -14.93 21.19
N ASN A 91 6.19 -14.31 21.48
CA ASN A 91 6.34 -13.33 22.57
C ASN A 91 6.78 -11.92 22.12
N HIS A 92 6.58 -11.55 20.85
CA HIS A 92 6.95 -10.22 20.35
C HIS A 92 5.90 -9.61 19.43
N TYR A 93 4.74 -9.26 19.98
CA TYR A 93 3.95 -8.15 19.44
C TYR A 93 4.54 -6.84 19.96
N VAL A 94 5.75 -6.52 19.52
CA VAL A 94 6.22 -5.15 19.54
C VAL A 94 5.38 -4.38 18.53
N THR A 95 5.03 -3.15 18.87
CA THR A 95 4.63 -2.13 17.89
C THR A 95 5.69 -2.03 16.79
N ILE A 96 5.59 -2.85 15.74
CA ILE A 96 6.46 -2.74 14.57
C ILE A 96 5.92 -1.63 13.67
N PHE A 97 6.02 -0.39 14.15
CA PHE A 97 6.49 0.70 13.30
C PHE A 97 7.99 0.83 13.59
N ASP A 98 8.73 -0.21 13.25
CA ASP A 98 10.17 -0.24 13.39
C ASP A 98 10.79 -0.68 12.07
N ASN A 99 12.06 -0.34 11.88
CA ASN A 99 12.85 -0.51 10.65
C ASN A 99 12.80 -1.93 10.04
N ASN A 100 12.34 -2.93 10.82
CA ASN A 100 12.11 -4.32 10.43
C ASN A 100 10.98 -4.53 9.39
N SER A 101 9.96 -3.66 9.31
CA SER A 101 8.94 -3.79 8.26
C SER A 101 9.50 -3.51 6.87
N MET A 102 10.49 -2.62 6.77
CA MET A 102 11.16 -2.38 5.51
C MET A 102 12.11 -3.52 5.18
N GLU A 103 12.84 -4.07 6.17
CA GLU A 103 13.68 -5.25 5.97
C GLU A 103 12.87 -6.49 5.58
N CYS A 104 11.63 -6.63 6.04
CA CYS A 104 10.69 -7.66 5.58
C CYS A 104 10.23 -7.42 4.13
N ILE A 105 9.90 -6.18 3.75
CA ILE A 105 9.58 -5.82 2.36
C ILE A 105 10.81 -6.02 1.46
N LEU A 106 12.00 -5.65 1.92
CA LEU A 106 13.26 -5.80 1.21
C LEU A 106 13.65 -7.27 1.09
N ASN A 107 13.55 -8.07 2.14
CA ASN A 107 13.76 -9.51 2.08
C ASN A 107 12.69 -10.18 1.21
N HIS A 108 11.44 -9.74 1.23
CA HIS A 108 10.40 -10.24 0.33
C HIS A 108 10.67 -9.85 -1.12
N LEU A 109 11.14 -8.63 -1.38
CA LEU A 109 11.56 -8.18 -2.70
C LEU A 109 12.83 -8.92 -3.15
N GLU A 110 13.84 -9.10 -2.31
CA GLU A 110 15.06 -9.85 -2.61
C GLU A 110 14.80 -11.34 -2.80
N THR A 111 13.91 -11.95 -2.00
CA THR A 111 13.51 -13.35 -2.15
C THR A 111 12.64 -13.53 -3.39
N LYS A 112 11.77 -12.56 -3.70
CA LYS A 112 11.07 -12.52 -4.98
C LYS A 112 12.05 -12.36 -6.13
N ILE A 113 12.99 -11.42 -6.08
CA ILE A 113 14.05 -11.22 -7.08
C ILE A 113 14.92 -12.48 -7.26
N LYS A 114 15.26 -13.19 -6.17
CA LYS A 114 15.98 -14.47 -6.23
C LYS A 114 15.14 -15.60 -6.85
N LYS A 115 13.84 -15.64 -6.55
CA LYS A 115 12.87 -16.58 -7.14
C LYS A 115 12.49 -16.19 -8.59
N TRP A 116 12.60 -14.91 -8.95
CA TRP A 116 12.39 -14.33 -10.29
C TRP A 116 13.52 -14.68 -11.26
N ASN A 117 14.71 -15.01 -10.75
CA ASN A 117 15.83 -15.50 -11.57
C ASN A 117 15.72 -17.00 -11.92
N SER A 118 14.64 -17.71 -11.54
CA SER A 118 14.53 -19.16 -11.77
C SER A 118 13.30 -19.63 -12.55
N VAL A 119 12.37 -18.76 -13.01
CA VAL A 119 11.21 -19.17 -13.83
C VAL A 119 10.74 -18.04 -14.76
N GLU A 120 10.82 -18.27 -16.07
CA GLU A 120 10.22 -17.56 -17.25
C GLU A 120 10.51 -16.06 -17.44
N ASP A 121 11.35 -15.77 -18.45
CA ASP A 121 11.96 -14.46 -18.72
C ASP A 121 11.03 -13.37 -19.30
N GLU A 122 9.91 -13.73 -19.95
CA GLU A 122 9.02 -12.74 -20.60
C GLU A 122 7.97 -12.14 -19.64
N VAL A 123 7.33 -12.97 -18.81
CA VAL A 123 6.32 -12.50 -17.84
C VAL A 123 6.97 -11.69 -16.71
N ASN A 124 8.22 -12.04 -16.34
CA ASN A 124 8.98 -11.32 -15.32
C ASN A 124 9.52 -9.98 -15.82
N SER A 125 9.89 -9.87 -17.10
CA SER A 125 10.28 -8.59 -17.71
C SER A 125 9.14 -7.57 -17.64
N TYR A 126 7.93 -7.99 -18.03
CA TYR A 126 6.75 -7.12 -18.08
C TYR A 126 6.27 -6.67 -16.69
N LEU A 127 6.32 -7.57 -15.69
CA LEU A 127 5.99 -7.23 -14.30
C LEU A 127 7.01 -6.27 -13.68
N ASN A 128 8.28 -6.37 -14.06
CA ASN A 128 9.35 -5.48 -13.60
C ASN A 128 9.22 -4.08 -14.21
N GLU A 129 8.86 -3.99 -15.50
CA GLU A 129 8.68 -2.71 -16.19
C GLU A 129 7.54 -1.89 -15.58
N ASN A 130 6.37 -2.51 -15.39
CA ASN A 130 5.21 -1.84 -14.79
C ASN A 130 5.46 -1.42 -13.33
N PHE A 131 6.16 -2.25 -12.56
CA PHE A 131 6.51 -1.90 -11.19
C PHE A 131 7.50 -0.72 -11.16
N SER A 132 8.50 -0.71 -12.04
CA SER A 132 9.45 0.40 -12.16
C SER A 132 8.73 1.70 -12.51
N LYS A 133 7.87 1.68 -13.54
CA LYS A 133 7.00 2.80 -13.94
C LYS A 133 6.19 3.33 -12.76
N MET A 134 5.57 2.44 -11.97
CA MET A 134 4.84 2.82 -10.76
C MET A 134 5.73 3.50 -9.72
N ILE A 135 6.94 2.98 -9.47
CA ILE A 135 7.88 3.58 -8.51
C ILE A 135 8.30 4.99 -8.96
N ILE A 136 8.48 5.21 -10.25
CA ILE A 136 8.80 6.54 -10.81
C ILE A 136 7.64 7.52 -10.61
N VAL A 137 6.41 7.09 -10.87
CA VAL A 137 5.21 7.92 -10.57
C VAL A 137 5.20 8.31 -9.09
N PHE A 138 5.45 7.36 -8.18
CA PHE A 138 5.51 7.66 -6.75
C PHE A 138 6.68 8.57 -6.37
N ALA A 139 7.82 8.42 -7.03
CA ALA A 139 8.98 9.28 -6.81
C ALA A 139 8.67 10.74 -7.16
N ILE A 140 8.08 10.98 -8.33
CA ILE A 140 7.72 12.33 -8.77
C ILE A 140 6.70 12.96 -7.80
N ILE A 141 5.62 12.25 -7.46
CA ILE A 141 4.61 12.75 -6.51
C ILE A 141 5.25 13.08 -5.14
N TYR A 142 6.18 12.25 -4.66
CA TYR A 142 6.87 12.48 -3.40
C TYR A 142 7.82 13.70 -3.46
N LEU A 143 8.57 13.86 -4.54
CA LEU A 143 9.50 14.98 -4.73
C LEU A 143 8.76 16.32 -4.81
N GLU A 144 7.56 16.33 -5.39
CA GLU A 144 6.66 17.49 -5.44
C GLU A 144 5.82 17.67 -4.16
N GLY A 145 6.23 17.09 -3.03
CA GLY A 145 5.59 17.34 -1.73
C GLY A 145 4.23 16.65 -1.54
N GLU A 146 4.06 15.45 -2.10
CA GLU A 146 2.84 14.61 -2.05
C GLU A 146 1.62 15.16 -2.82
N ASN A 147 1.76 16.28 -3.52
CA ASN A 147 0.66 16.90 -4.27
C ASN A 147 1.20 17.60 -5.53
N ILE A 148 0.87 17.06 -6.70
CA ILE A 148 1.37 17.55 -7.99
C ILE A 148 0.20 17.82 -8.94
N GLU A 149 0.29 18.86 -9.75
CA GLU A 149 -0.66 19.06 -10.86
C GLU A 149 -0.56 17.89 -11.86
N ILE A 150 -1.70 17.40 -12.35
CA ILE A 150 -1.71 16.25 -13.28
C ILE A 150 -0.98 16.56 -14.60
N THR A 151 -1.04 17.80 -15.07
CA THR A 151 -0.32 18.26 -16.28
C THR A 151 1.19 18.15 -16.07
N LEU A 152 1.69 18.72 -14.96
CA LEU A 152 3.11 18.66 -14.60
C LEU A 152 3.58 17.21 -14.37
N LEU A 153 2.77 16.37 -13.72
CA LEU A 153 3.09 14.95 -13.56
C LEU A 153 3.30 14.25 -14.91
N LYS A 154 2.42 14.53 -15.89
CA LYS A 154 2.54 13.95 -17.24
C LYS A 154 3.80 14.41 -17.94
N GLU A 155 4.11 15.71 -17.89
CA GLU A 155 5.31 16.29 -18.48
C GLU A 155 6.58 15.64 -17.91
N MET A 156 6.69 15.53 -16.58
CA MET A 156 7.85 14.89 -15.94
C MET A 156 7.96 13.40 -16.26
N LEU A 157 6.84 12.68 -16.41
CA LEU A 157 6.84 11.26 -16.79
C LEU A 157 7.26 11.07 -18.26
N ASP A 158 6.88 11.98 -19.14
CA ASP A 158 7.31 12.00 -20.54
C ASP A 158 8.81 12.27 -20.65
N GLU A 159 9.32 13.26 -19.91
CA GLU A 159 10.76 13.60 -19.84
C GLU A 159 11.64 12.46 -19.32
N CYS A 160 11.09 11.58 -18.47
CA CYS A 160 11.81 10.39 -18.03
C CYS A 160 12.15 9.43 -19.18
N GLY A 161 11.40 9.48 -20.29
CA GLY A 161 11.60 8.59 -21.45
C GLY A 161 11.25 7.12 -21.19
N ILE A 162 10.44 6.85 -20.16
CA ILE A 162 10.11 5.49 -19.70
C ILE A 162 8.75 5.04 -20.24
N PHE A 163 7.90 5.99 -20.62
CA PHE A 163 6.59 5.74 -21.21
C PHE A 163 6.66 5.95 -22.73
N PHE A 164 5.95 5.10 -23.48
CA PHE A 164 5.82 5.16 -24.93
C PHE A 164 4.67 6.11 -25.34
N GLY A 165 4.69 7.32 -24.77
CA GLY A 165 3.76 8.41 -25.07
C GLY A 165 2.59 8.58 -24.10
N GLU A 166 1.81 9.64 -24.31
CA GLU A 166 0.79 10.12 -23.38
C GLU A 166 -0.28 9.08 -23.03
N LYS A 167 -0.70 8.25 -24.00
CA LYS A 167 -1.71 7.20 -23.76
C LYS A 167 -1.28 6.19 -22.71
N GLU A 168 0.01 5.85 -22.66
CA GLU A 168 0.53 4.92 -21.65
C GLU A 168 0.60 5.57 -20.27
N ILE A 169 0.99 6.85 -20.21
CA ILE A 169 0.97 7.64 -18.97
C ILE A 169 -0.45 7.70 -18.40
N ASP A 170 -1.44 8.01 -19.24
CA ASP A 170 -2.85 8.05 -18.85
C ASP A 170 -3.35 6.69 -18.35
N ALA A 171 -2.97 5.61 -19.03
CA ALA A 171 -3.31 4.25 -18.61
C ALA A 171 -2.71 3.92 -17.24
N MET A 172 -1.45 4.28 -16.99
CA MET A 172 -0.77 4.08 -15.71
C MET A 172 -1.44 4.89 -14.59
N ILE A 173 -1.71 6.17 -14.80
CA ILE A 173 -2.41 7.03 -13.82
C ILE A 173 -3.80 6.46 -13.50
N SER A 174 -4.55 6.04 -14.54
CA SER A 174 -5.87 5.44 -14.37
C SER A 174 -5.82 4.15 -13.55
N ASP A 175 -4.87 3.26 -13.84
CA ASP A 175 -4.66 2.02 -13.10
C ASP A 175 -4.29 2.26 -11.63
N LEU A 176 -3.37 3.19 -11.36
CA LEU A 176 -2.98 3.55 -10.00
C LEU A 176 -4.13 4.20 -9.21
N LYS A 177 -4.96 5.01 -9.87
CA LYS A 177 -6.17 5.59 -9.28
C LYS A 177 -7.18 4.50 -8.94
N MET A 178 -7.46 3.59 -9.87
CA MET A 178 -8.40 2.48 -9.68
C MET A 178 -7.96 1.57 -8.53
N LYS A 179 -6.66 1.31 -8.41
CA LYS A 179 -6.05 0.55 -7.30
C LYS A 179 -5.98 1.33 -5.97
N GLY A 180 -6.33 2.61 -5.97
CA GLY A 180 -6.31 3.46 -4.78
C GLY A 180 -4.91 3.91 -4.33
N TYR A 181 -3.87 3.72 -5.16
CA TYR A 181 -2.52 4.18 -4.88
C TYR A 181 -2.41 5.71 -5.00
N ILE A 182 -3.16 6.31 -5.92
CA ILE A 182 -3.24 7.76 -6.06
C ILE A 182 -4.70 8.23 -5.95
N SER A 183 -4.88 9.50 -5.62
CA SER A 183 -6.16 10.19 -5.58
C SER A 183 -6.05 11.43 -6.45
N ILE A 184 -7.08 11.65 -7.29
CA ILE A 184 -7.19 12.83 -8.14
C ILE A 184 -8.23 13.77 -7.53
N ILE A 185 -7.83 15.01 -7.26
CA ILE A 185 -8.68 16.05 -6.68
C ILE A 185 -8.73 17.27 -7.61
N LYS A 186 -9.87 17.97 -7.66
CA LYS A 186 -10.04 19.19 -8.46
C LYS A 186 -10.21 20.39 -7.51
N VAL A 187 -9.41 21.44 -7.69
CA VAL A 187 -9.44 22.69 -6.91
C VAL A 187 -9.36 23.86 -7.87
N GLU A 188 -10.39 24.72 -7.89
CA GLU A 188 -10.41 25.97 -8.69
C GLU A 188 -10.05 25.76 -10.18
N ASP A 189 -10.49 24.65 -10.75
CA ASP A 189 -10.20 24.18 -12.12
C ASP A 189 -8.85 23.51 -12.38
N ILE A 190 -7.96 23.46 -11.40
CA ILE A 190 -6.72 22.69 -11.48
C ILE A 190 -6.94 21.29 -10.93
N THR A 191 -6.40 20.28 -11.62
CA THR A 191 -6.48 18.88 -11.20
C THR A 191 -5.16 18.44 -10.60
N TYR A 192 -5.20 18.00 -9.35
CA TYR A 192 -4.02 17.53 -8.62
C TYR A 192 -4.07 16.02 -8.40
N VAL A 193 -2.90 15.42 -8.35
CA VAL A 193 -2.65 14.03 -7.99
C VAL A 193 -1.91 14.02 -6.66
N LYS A 194 -2.42 13.22 -5.71
CA LYS A 194 -1.78 12.97 -4.42
C LYS A 194 -1.78 11.48 -4.10
N PHE A 195 -1.03 11.08 -3.08
CA PHE A 195 -1.10 9.70 -2.61
C PHE A 195 -2.49 9.31 -2.10
N GLY A 196 -2.98 8.19 -2.63
CA GLY A 196 -4.24 7.56 -2.26
C GLY A 196 -4.13 6.74 -0.98
N TRP A 197 -5.27 6.24 -0.53
CA TRP A 197 -5.36 5.49 0.73
C TRP A 197 -4.56 4.18 0.69
N TYR A 198 -4.53 3.51 -0.46
CA TYR A 198 -3.86 2.22 -0.59
C TYR A 198 -2.35 2.37 -0.59
N PHE A 199 -1.81 3.47 -1.15
CA PHE A 199 -0.39 3.79 -1.04
C PHE A 199 0.04 3.94 0.42
N LYS A 200 -0.69 4.75 1.20
CA LYS A 200 -0.38 4.97 2.63
C LYS A 200 -0.46 3.68 3.44
N ALA A 201 -1.41 2.81 3.13
CA ALA A 201 -1.55 1.51 3.80
C ALA A 201 -0.48 0.49 3.34
N ALA A 202 -0.11 0.48 2.06
CA ALA A 202 0.80 -0.50 1.48
C ALA A 202 2.28 -0.14 1.68
N LEU A 203 2.59 1.16 1.73
CA LEU A 203 3.94 1.73 1.74
C LEU A 203 4.07 2.84 2.82
N PRO A 204 3.80 2.54 4.11
CA PRO A 204 3.81 3.55 5.18
C PRO A 204 5.18 4.18 5.45
N ASN A 205 6.26 3.50 5.03
CA ASN A 205 7.65 3.94 5.19
C ASN A 205 8.32 4.18 3.83
N PHE A 206 7.56 4.62 2.82
CA PHE A 206 8.12 4.93 1.51
C PHE A 206 9.25 5.95 1.65
N ASN A 207 10.45 5.59 1.21
CA ASN A 207 11.65 6.41 1.34
C ASN A 207 12.47 6.33 0.06
N LEU A 208 12.50 7.43 -0.70
CA LEU A 208 13.19 7.47 -1.99
C LEU A 208 14.69 7.23 -1.89
N ALA A 209 15.36 7.75 -0.86
CA ALA A 209 16.81 7.59 -0.71
C ALA A 209 17.20 6.11 -0.61
N LYS A 210 16.38 5.30 0.07
CA LYS A 210 16.60 3.85 0.16
C LYS A 210 16.30 3.15 -1.17
N ILE A 211 15.29 3.58 -1.91
CA ILE A 211 14.97 3.04 -3.24
C ILE A 211 16.12 3.33 -4.22
N PHE A 212 16.60 4.57 -4.30
CA PHE A 212 17.71 4.92 -5.18
C PHE A 212 18.99 4.17 -4.84
N LYS A 213 19.30 3.99 -3.55
CA LYS A 213 20.44 3.17 -3.13
C LYS A 213 20.36 1.73 -3.66
N ILE A 214 19.15 1.15 -3.73
CA ILE A 214 18.93 -0.19 -4.26
C ILE A 214 19.09 -0.20 -5.79
N MET A 215 18.56 0.82 -6.47
CA MET A 215 18.71 0.96 -7.93
C MET A 215 20.19 1.07 -8.33
N ASP A 216 20.97 1.90 -7.61
CA ASP A 216 22.41 2.04 -7.82
C ASP A 216 23.18 0.71 -7.65
N ILE A 217 22.81 -0.08 -6.64
CA ILE A 217 23.42 -1.40 -6.40
C ILE A 217 23.10 -2.34 -7.56
N HIS A 218 21.87 -2.30 -8.08
CA HIS A 218 21.45 -3.16 -9.17
C HIS A 218 22.21 -2.87 -10.47
N GLU A 219 22.36 -1.59 -10.83
CA GLU A 219 23.07 -1.17 -12.04
C GLU A 219 24.56 -1.59 -12.01
N ARG A 220 25.22 -1.44 -10.84
CA ARG A 220 26.59 -1.93 -10.63
C ARG A 220 26.71 -3.44 -10.74
N SER A 221 25.69 -4.19 -10.31
CA SER A 221 25.70 -5.66 -10.42
C SER A 221 25.61 -6.14 -11.86
N LEU A 222 24.80 -5.47 -12.71
CA LEU A 222 24.62 -5.81 -14.12
C LEU A 222 25.88 -5.52 -14.96
N THR A 223 26.56 -4.40 -14.69
CA THR A 223 27.82 -4.04 -15.35
C THR A 223 28.97 -5.00 -15.00
N SER A 224 29.01 -5.52 -13.76
CA SER A 224 30.01 -6.50 -13.33
C SER A 224 29.90 -7.86 -14.04
N LYS A 225 28.69 -8.32 -14.37
CA LYS A 225 28.44 -9.61 -15.04
C LYS A 225 28.85 -9.58 -16.52
N LYS A 226 28.58 -8.48 -17.22
CA LYS A 226 28.98 -8.30 -18.64
C LYS A 226 30.50 -8.34 -18.84
N THR A 227 31.26 -7.97 -17.81
CA THR A 227 32.74 -7.97 -17.86
C THR A 227 33.33 -9.36 -17.71
N LYS A 228 32.64 -10.29 -17.02
CA LYS A 228 33.09 -11.68 -16.84
C LYS A 228 32.81 -12.60 -18.03
N GLN A 229 31.81 -12.30 -18.86
CA GLN A 229 31.48 -13.10 -20.06
C GLN A 229 32.37 -12.79 -21.27
N LYS A 230 33.26 -11.80 -21.19
CA LYS A 230 34.21 -11.43 -22.26
C LYS A 230 35.64 -11.96 -22.04
N ARG A 231 35.84 -12.87 -21.08
CA ARG A 231 37.10 -13.58 -20.84
C ARG A 231 36.86 -15.06 -21.01
#